data_AF-A0AAD7TUB6-F1
#
_entry.id   AF-A0AAD7TUB6-F1
#
_cell.length_a   1.000
_cell.length_b   1.000
_cell.length_c   1.000
_cell.angle_alpha   90.00
_cell.angle_beta   90.00
_cell.angle_gamma   90.00
#
_symmetry.space_group_name_H-M   'P 1'
#
loop_
_entity.id
_entity.type
_entity.pdbx_description
1 polymer ?
#
loop_
_entity_poly.entity_id
_entity_poly.type
_entity_poly.pdbx_seq_one_letter_code
_entity_poly.pdbx_strand_id
1 'polypeptide(L)'
;MPSPSISALINTVSGDLDYTNRKTHQAIYDRIKGHVLPTVSPDDCPPLPLMIYAIRNILEPTLVLSLIPELLKLLAHLEVLRAHAVSLANQLLQSTGDTDSSGQSLDTEDREALVALTKPSRVSAQRTIFRKIIHACCLLHIHNLWRAYDAENDPPLTNHLIDYFPAFFARDPDIRDACATALKERPWHYKITDDELEDNREAGAQAAEFMVNAAQYTDDPHRYCEEHGYDSPGTSSSVKF
;
A
#
# COMPACT_ATOMS: atom_id res chain seq x y z
N MET A 1 -29.95 -25.35 -14.81
CA MET A 1 -29.48 -25.67 -13.44
C MET A 1 -27.97 -25.49 -13.39
N PRO A 2 -27.41 -24.89 -12.33
CA PRO A 2 -25.96 -24.68 -12.23
C PRO A 2 -25.22 -26.04 -12.25
N SER A 3 -24.06 -26.08 -12.90
CA SER A 3 -23.22 -27.27 -12.91
C SER A 3 -22.81 -27.65 -11.47
N PRO A 4 -22.59 -28.95 -11.17
CA PRO A 4 -22.21 -29.38 -9.82
C PRO A 4 -20.94 -28.67 -9.30
N SER A 5 -20.02 -28.32 -10.20
CA SER A 5 -18.83 -27.51 -9.90
C SER A 5 -19.18 -26.10 -9.43
N ILE A 6 -20.13 -25.44 -10.09
CA ILE A 6 -20.61 -24.09 -9.73
C ILE A 6 -21.37 -24.13 -8.40
N SER A 7 -22.26 -25.11 -8.19
CA SER A 7 -23.02 -25.25 -6.95
C SER A 7 -22.12 -25.45 -5.73
N ALA A 8 -21.06 -26.25 -5.86
CA ALA A 8 -20.12 -26.47 -4.77
C ALA A 8 -19.19 -25.26 -4.53
N LEU A 9 -18.86 -24.49 -5.57
CA LEU A 9 -18.18 -23.20 -5.41
C LEU A 9 -19.07 -22.20 -4.68
N ILE A 10 -20.35 -22.07 -5.06
CA ILE A 10 -21.33 -21.20 -4.40
C ILE A 10 -21.42 -21.54 -2.91
N ASN A 11 -21.56 -22.82 -2.56
CA ASN A 11 -21.61 -23.23 -1.15
C ASN A 11 -20.32 -22.88 -0.37
N THR A 12 -19.17 -22.89 -1.05
CA THR A 12 -17.88 -22.50 -0.43
C THR A 12 -17.82 -20.99 -0.18
N VAL A 13 -18.32 -20.18 -1.12
CA VAL A 13 -18.25 -18.70 -1.01
C VAL A 13 -19.41 -18.06 -0.25
N SER A 14 -20.52 -18.79 -0.08
CA SER A 14 -21.68 -18.34 0.69
C SER A 14 -21.59 -18.65 2.19
N GLY A 15 -20.59 -19.40 2.63
CA GLY A 15 -20.33 -19.67 4.05
C GLY A 15 -19.57 -18.54 4.75
N ASP A 16 -19.34 -18.70 6.06
CA ASP A 16 -18.48 -17.80 6.84
C ASP A 16 -17.02 -18.03 6.45
N LEU A 17 -16.58 -17.30 5.43
CA LEU A 17 -15.23 -17.39 4.88
C LEU A 17 -14.28 -16.53 5.71
N ASP A 18 -13.18 -17.13 6.15
CA ASP A 18 -12.02 -16.37 6.59
C ASP A 18 -11.31 -15.75 5.38
N TYR A 19 -11.62 -14.49 5.10
CA TYR A 19 -11.01 -13.71 4.02
C TYR A 19 -9.52 -13.43 4.27
N THR A 20 -8.97 -13.72 5.44
CA THR A 20 -7.52 -13.58 5.68
C THR A 20 -6.74 -14.84 5.31
N ASN A 21 -7.42 -15.97 5.10
CA ASN A 21 -6.78 -17.25 4.83
C ASN A 21 -6.37 -17.40 3.37
N ARG A 22 -5.07 -17.20 3.11
CA ARG A 22 -4.46 -17.39 1.78
C ARG A 22 -4.73 -18.77 1.16
N LYS A 23 -4.75 -19.85 1.95
CA LYS A 23 -4.99 -21.21 1.41
C LYS A 23 -6.43 -21.33 0.91
N THR A 24 -7.38 -20.69 1.60
CA THR A 24 -8.78 -20.63 1.20
C THR A 24 -8.94 -19.90 -0.13
N HIS A 25 -8.31 -18.73 -0.28
CA HIS A 25 -8.33 -17.98 -1.55
C HIS A 25 -7.68 -18.75 -2.70
N GLN A 26 -6.55 -19.41 -2.43
CA GLN A 26 -5.87 -20.24 -3.42
C GLN A 26 -6.75 -21.42 -3.85
N ALA A 27 -7.41 -22.10 -2.92
CA ALA A 27 -8.33 -23.18 -3.24
C ALA A 27 -9.54 -22.72 -4.07
N ILE A 28 -10.08 -21.53 -3.77
CA ILE A 28 -11.16 -20.91 -4.55
C ILE A 28 -10.68 -20.60 -5.98
N TYR A 29 -9.51 -19.97 -6.12
CA TYR A 29 -8.92 -19.65 -7.42
C TYR A 29 -8.63 -20.91 -8.25
N ASP A 30 -7.96 -21.91 -7.66
CA ASP A 30 -7.63 -23.16 -8.33
C ASP A 30 -8.90 -23.91 -8.77
N ARG A 31 -9.97 -23.85 -7.96
CA ARG A 31 -11.27 -24.41 -8.31
C ARG A 31 -11.94 -23.67 -9.47
N ILE A 32 -11.94 -22.33 -9.46
CA ILE A 32 -12.47 -21.51 -10.57
C ILE A 32 -11.70 -21.84 -11.86
N LYS A 33 -10.36 -21.82 -11.79
CA LYS A 33 -9.49 -22.02 -12.94
C LYS A 33 -9.58 -23.44 -13.50
N GLY A 34 -9.58 -24.45 -12.63
CA GLY A 34 -9.57 -25.86 -13.04
C GLY A 34 -10.93 -26.42 -13.42
N HIS A 35 -12.02 -25.90 -12.85
CA HIS A 35 -13.33 -26.56 -12.93
C HIS A 35 -14.49 -25.66 -13.38
N VAL A 36 -14.35 -24.34 -13.29
CA VAL A 36 -15.40 -23.40 -13.71
C VAL A 36 -15.07 -22.85 -15.09
N LEU A 37 -13.94 -22.16 -15.25
CA LEU A 37 -13.52 -21.54 -16.52
C LEU A 37 -13.60 -22.46 -17.75
N PRO A 38 -13.26 -23.77 -17.68
CA PRO A 38 -13.37 -24.66 -18.84
C PRO A 38 -14.81 -25.01 -19.25
N THR A 39 -15.81 -24.67 -18.42
CA THR A 39 -17.19 -25.16 -18.54
C THR A 39 -18.24 -24.07 -18.73
N VAL A 40 -17.88 -22.79 -18.54
CA VAL A 40 -18.78 -21.64 -18.71
C VAL A 40 -18.36 -20.80 -19.90
N SER A 41 -19.33 -20.19 -20.58
CA SER A 41 -19.04 -19.22 -21.64
C SER A 41 -18.38 -17.98 -21.04
N PRO A 42 -17.43 -17.33 -21.73
CA PRO A 42 -16.89 -16.03 -21.31
C PRO A 42 -17.96 -14.94 -21.15
N ASP A 43 -19.07 -15.08 -21.86
CA ASP A 43 -20.19 -14.14 -21.85
C ASP A 43 -21.21 -14.41 -20.73
N ASP A 44 -21.04 -15.51 -19.99
CA ASP A 44 -21.95 -15.87 -18.90
C ASP A 44 -21.66 -15.01 -17.65
N CYS A 45 -22.72 -14.40 -17.10
CA CYS A 45 -22.62 -13.64 -15.87
C CYS A 45 -22.35 -14.57 -14.67
N PRO A 46 -21.32 -14.30 -13.83
CA PRO A 46 -21.03 -15.14 -12.67
C PRO A 46 -22.17 -15.16 -11.64
N PRO A 47 -22.32 -16.24 -10.86
CA PRO A 47 -23.30 -16.27 -9.77
C PRO A 47 -23.06 -15.15 -8.75
N LEU A 48 -24.14 -14.55 -8.24
CA LEU A 48 -24.08 -13.41 -7.31
C LEU A 48 -23.16 -13.62 -6.09
N PRO A 49 -23.12 -14.78 -5.41
CA PRO A 49 -22.19 -14.98 -4.29
C PRO A 49 -20.72 -14.89 -4.69
N LEU A 50 -20.38 -15.33 -5.91
CA LEU A 50 -19.03 -15.22 -6.45
C LEU A 50 -18.70 -13.78 -6.81
N MET A 51 -19.67 -13.03 -7.34
CA MET A 51 -19.53 -11.59 -7.57
C MET A 51 -19.32 -10.84 -6.26
N ILE A 52 -20.09 -11.14 -5.20
CA ILE A 52 -19.94 -10.51 -3.87
C ILE A 52 -18.56 -10.83 -3.29
N TYR A 53 -18.13 -12.09 -3.36
CA TYR A 53 -16.78 -12.48 -2.94
C TYR A 53 -15.69 -11.74 -3.73
N ALA A 54 -15.82 -11.64 -5.06
CA ALA A 54 -14.87 -10.90 -5.88
C ALA A 54 -14.88 -9.41 -5.57
N ILE A 55 -16.06 -8.79 -5.45
CA ILE A 55 -16.24 -7.40 -5.05
C ILE A 55 -15.57 -7.14 -3.71
N ARG A 56 -15.77 -7.99 -2.70
CA ARG A 56 -15.07 -7.88 -1.42
C ARG A 56 -13.56 -7.98 -1.55
N ASN A 57 -13.02 -8.93 -2.31
CA ASN A 57 -11.58 -9.05 -2.49
C ASN A 57 -10.97 -7.88 -3.30
N ILE A 58 -11.77 -7.22 -4.13
CA ILE A 58 -11.37 -6.02 -4.88
C ILE A 58 -11.46 -4.77 -4.00
N LEU A 59 -12.54 -4.61 -3.24
CA LEU A 59 -12.79 -3.44 -2.39
C LEU A 59 -12.02 -3.49 -1.06
N GLU A 60 -11.78 -4.69 -0.53
CA GLU A 60 -11.17 -4.96 0.77
C GLU A 60 -10.07 -6.04 0.61
N PRO A 61 -9.00 -5.78 -0.17
CA PRO A 61 -7.91 -6.74 -0.29
C PRO A 61 -7.29 -6.96 1.08
N THR A 62 -7.14 -8.23 1.48
CA THR A 62 -6.45 -8.55 2.74
C THR A 62 -4.98 -8.17 2.59
N LEU A 63 -4.60 -7.10 3.27
CA LEU A 63 -3.21 -6.68 3.32
C LEU A 63 -2.44 -7.57 4.30
N VAL A 64 -1.57 -8.42 3.77
CA VAL A 64 -0.63 -9.21 4.58
C VAL A 64 0.48 -8.27 5.05
N LEU A 65 0.41 -7.84 6.32
CA LEU A 65 1.27 -6.77 6.86
C LEU A 65 2.77 -7.09 6.75
N SER A 66 3.15 -8.36 6.85
CA SER A 66 4.55 -8.80 6.69
C SER A 66 5.09 -8.64 5.27
N LEU A 67 4.23 -8.41 4.26
CA LEU A 67 4.63 -8.19 2.87
C LEU A 67 4.63 -6.70 2.49
N ILE A 68 4.44 -5.80 3.45
CA ILE A 68 4.52 -4.36 3.19
C ILE A 68 5.87 -3.96 2.56
N PRO A 69 7.05 -4.45 3.01
CA PRO A 69 8.31 -4.11 2.36
C PRO A 69 8.33 -4.44 0.86
N GLU A 70 7.77 -5.57 0.46
CA GLU A 70 7.66 -6.02 -0.92
C GLU A 70 6.65 -5.18 -1.70
N LEU A 71 5.52 -4.85 -1.08
CA LEU A 71 4.53 -3.94 -1.65
C LEU A 71 5.14 -2.56 -1.93
N LEU A 72 5.91 -2.00 -1.00
CA LEU A 72 6.60 -0.71 -1.19
C LEU A 72 7.55 -0.76 -2.39
N LYS A 73 8.31 -1.86 -2.57
CA LYS A 73 9.17 -2.06 -3.75
C LYS A 73 8.34 -2.09 -5.04
N LEU A 74 7.22 -2.82 -5.05
CA LEU A 74 6.34 -2.90 -6.24
C LEU A 74 5.72 -1.54 -6.58
N LEU A 75 5.24 -0.79 -5.58
CA LEU A 75 4.71 0.55 -5.77
C LEU A 75 5.78 1.51 -6.32
N ALA A 76 7.02 1.41 -5.84
CA ALA A 76 8.13 2.20 -6.37
C ALA A 76 8.40 1.89 -7.85
N HIS A 77 8.40 0.62 -8.26
CA HIS A 77 8.53 0.25 -9.67
C HIS A 77 7.38 0.80 -10.51
N LEU A 78 6.14 0.71 -10.02
CA LEU A 78 4.97 1.27 -10.70
C LEU A 78 5.11 2.79 -10.90
N GLU A 79 5.64 3.50 -9.90
CA GLU A 79 5.91 4.93 -9.99
C GLU A 79 7.00 5.26 -11.02
N VAL A 80 8.07 4.46 -11.08
CA VAL A 80 9.10 4.61 -12.11
C VAL A 80 8.50 4.42 -13.51
N LEU A 81 7.68 3.39 -13.70
CA LEU A 81 6.99 3.13 -14.97
C LEU A 81 6.03 4.27 -15.34
N ARG A 82 5.26 4.77 -14.38
CA ARG A 82 4.35 5.90 -14.57
C ARG A 82 5.11 7.15 -14.99
N ALA A 83 6.19 7.49 -14.29
CA ALA A 83 7.03 8.64 -14.61
C ALA A 83 7.67 8.52 -16.00
N HIS A 84 8.13 7.32 -16.36
CA HIS A 84 8.65 7.03 -17.69
C HIS A 84 7.58 7.18 -18.78
N ALA A 85 6.38 6.64 -18.57
CA ALA A 85 5.27 6.78 -19.51
C ALA A 85 4.87 8.25 -19.73
N VAL A 86 4.82 9.05 -18.66
CA VAL A 86 4.59 10.51 -18.76
C VAL A 86 5.70 11.20 -19.54
N SER A 87 6.97 10.81 -19.32
CA SER A 87 8.10 11.35 -20.07
C SER A 87 8.00 11.04 -21.56
N LEU A 88 7.69 9.79 -21.92
CA LEU A 88 7.52 9.38 -23.32
C LEU A 88 6.35 10.12 -23.97
N ALA A 89 5.21 10.23 -23.28
CA ALA A 89 4.06 10.97 -23.77
C ALA A 89 4.39 12.44 -24.04
N ASN A 90 5.14 13.10 -23.15
CA ASN A 90 5.60 14.47 -23.37
C ASN A 90 6.56 14.60 -24.55
N GLN A 91 7.48 13.65 -24.73
CA GLN A 91 8.39 13.64 -25.89
C GLN A 91 7.61 13.51 -27.21
N LEU A 92 6.63 12.62 -27.29
CA LEU A 92 5.77 12.44 -28.46
C LEU A 92 4.94 13.71 -28.78
N LEU A 93 4.41 14.37 -27.75
CA LEU A 93 3.67 15.63 -27.90
C LEU A 93 4.56 16.77 -28.42
N GLN A 94 5.84 16.81 -28.03
CA GLN A 94 6.81 17.79 -28.52
C GLN A 94 7.24 17.49 -29.97
N SER A 95 7.59 16.24 -30.28
CA SER A 95 8.05 15.85 -31.62
C SER A 95 6.99 16.04 -32.70
N THR A 96 5.70 15.92 -32.35
CA THR A 96 4.59 16.17 -33.29
C THR A 96 4.19 17.64 -33.41
N GLY A 97 4.63 18.51 -32.49
CA GLY A 97 4.40 19.95 -32.57
C GLY A 97 5.34 20.68 -33.55
N ASP A 98 6.54 20.13 -33.77
CA ASP A 98 7.65 20.82 -34.44
C ASP A 98 7.86 20.43 -35.93
N THR A 99 6.99 19.61 -36.54
CA THR A 99 7.28 19.07 -37.88
C THR A 99 6.21 19.33 -38.95
N ASP A 100 6.49 20.35 -39.78
CA ASP A 100 6.05 20.49 -41.18
C ASP A 100 6.72 19.46 -42.13
N SER A 101 7.49 18.48 -41.63
CA SER A 101 8.40 17.70 -42.49
C SER A 101 8.64 16.22 -42.15
N SER A 102 7.94 15.60 -41.19
CA SER A 102 7.97 14.13 -41.04
C SER A 102 6.57 13.59 -40.77
N GLY A 103 6.01 12.86 -41.74
CA GLY A 103 4.58 12.55 -41.88
C GLY A 103 3.98 11.56 -40.87
N GLN A 104 4.37 11.60 -39.60
CA GLN A 104 3.65 10.94 -38.51
C GLN A 104 2.98 12.01 -37.64
N SER A 105 1.84 12.51 -38.10
CA SER A 105 0.93 13.28 -37.25
C SER A 105 0.21 12.29 -36.33
N LEU A 106 0.23 12.55 -35.02
CA LEU A 106 -0.71 11.91 -34.10
C LEU A 106 -2.14 12.28 -34.53
N ASP A 107 -3.06 11.34 -34.37
CA ASP A 107 -4.48 11.67 -34.50
C ASP A 107 -4.90 12.63 -33.36
N THR A 108 -5.98 13.38 -33.60
CA THR A 108 -6.47 14.38 -32.64
C THR A 108 -6.87 13.71 -31.32
N GLU A 109 -7.51 12.55 -31.38
CA GLU A 109 -7.94 11.79 -30.19
C GLU A 109 -6.72 11.32 -29.36
N ASP A 110 -5.70 10.75 -30.02
CA ASP A 110 -4.47 10.32 -29.36
C ASP A 110 -3.72 11.50 -28.71
N ARG A 111 -3.66 12.64 -29.40
CA ARG A 111 -3.05 13.86 -28.87
C ARG A 111 -3.78 14.35 -27.63
N GLU A 112 -5.11 14.42 -27.66
CA GLU A 112 -5.93 14.83 -26.52
C GLU A 112 -5.75 13.88 -25.32
N ALA A 113 -5.72 12.56 -25.58
CA ALA A 113 -5.49 11.56 -24.55
C ALA A 113 -4.10 11.72 -23.89
N LEU A 114 -3.05 11.93 -24.70
CA LEU A 114 -1.69 12.16 -24.20
C LEU A 114 -1.60 13.46 -23.38
N VAL A 115 -2.22 14.56 -23.85
CA VAL A 115 -2.27 15.83 -23.09
C VAL A 115 -3.00 15.65 -21.76
N ALA A 116 -4.10 14.90 -21.74
CA ALA A 116 -4.84 14.62 -20.51
C ALA A 116 -4.03 13.77 -19.52
N LEU A 117 -3.19 12.86 -20.01
CA LEU A 117 -2.30 12.02 -19.21
C LEU A 117 -1.11 12.80 -18.63
N THR A 118 -0.55 13.74 -19.40
CA THR A 118 0.65 14.49 -19.00
C THR A 118 0.36 15.81 -18.30
N LYS A 119 -0.92 16.18 -18.13
CA LYS A 119 -1.33 17.42 -17.45
C LYS A 119 -0.61 17.58 -16.09
N PRO A 120 0.12 18.70 -15.85
CA PRO A 120 0.95 18.85 -14.65
C PRO A 120 0.18 18.65 -13.34
N SER A 121 -1.05 19.16 -13.25
CA SER A 121 -1.90 18.99 -12.07
C SER A 121 -2.24 17.52 -11.79
N ARG A 122 -2.42 16.71 -12.84
CA ARG A 122 -2.70 15.28 -12.71
C ARG A 122 -1.46 14.52 -12.28
N VAL A 123 -0.32 14.82 -12.90
CA VAL A 123 0.97 14.20 -12.57
C VAL A 123 1.35 14.48 -11.12
N SER A 124 1.18 15.72 -10.68
CA SER A 124 1.40 16.15 -9.29
C SER A 124 0.43 15.43 -8.33
N ALA A 125 -0.87 15.41 -8.62
CA ALA A 125 -1.84 14.71 -7.77
C ALA A 125 -1.56 13.21 -7.63
N GLN A 126 -1.18 12.54 -8.73
CA GLN A 126 -0.77 11.13 -8.70
C GLN A 126 0.46 10.91 -7.81
N ARG A 127 1.44 11.81 -7.89
CA ARG A 127 2.64 11.76 -7.05
C ARG A 127 2.29 11.93 -5.57
N THR A 128 1.43 12.89 -5.23
CA THR A 128 0.93 13.07 -3.86
C THR A 128 0.23 11.82 -3.34
N ILE A 129 -0.62 11.18 -4.16
CA ILE A 129 -1.30 9.93 -3.80
C ILE A 129 -0.27 8.82 -3.54
N PHE A 130 0.71 8.66 -4.43
CA PHE A 130 1.79 7.69 -4.26
C PHE A 130 2.52 7.89 -2.92
N ARG A 131 2.96 9.11 -2.61
CA ARG A 131 3.67 9.42 -1.36
C ARG A 131 2.82 9.12 -0.12
N LYS A 132 1.53 9.49 -0.13
CA LYS A 132 0.60 9.17 0.95
C LYS A 132 0.43 7.67 1.17
N ILE A 133 0.33 6.90 0.10
CA ILE A 133 0.26 5.42 0.18
C ILE A 133 1.55 4.86 0.79
N ILE A 134 2.73 5.32 0.34
CA ILE A 134 4.02 4.91 0.90
C ILE A 134 4.07 5.19 2.41
N HIS A 135 3.75 6.41 2.84
CA HIS A 135 3.77 6.78 4.26
C HIS A 135 2.78 5.96 5.09
N ALA A 136 1.55 5.76 4.60
CA ALA A 136 0.54 4.96 5.28
C ALA A 136 0.98 3.49 5.43
N CYS A 137 1.56 2.89 4.38
CA CYS A 137 2.12 1.55 4.44
C CYS A 137 3.26 1.45 5.45
N CYS A 138 4.19 2.41 5.43
CA CYS A 138 5.30 2.44 6.38
C CYS A 138 4.82 2.53 7.84
N LEU A 139 3.90 3.47 8.14
CA LEU A 139 3.32 3.62 9.47
C LEU A 139 2.61 2.35 9.95
N LEU A 140 1.78 1.78 9.08
CA LEU A 140 1.07 0.54 9.37
C LEU A 140 2.05 -0.62 9.64
N HIS A 141 3.15 -0.68 8.90
CA HIS A 141 4.16 -1.71 9.14
C HIS A 141 4.90 -1.50 10.47
N ILE A 142 5.23 -0.27 10.84
CA ILE A 142 5.81 0.04 12.17
C ILE A 142 4.86 -0.40 13.29
N HIS A 143 3.56 -0.10 13.18
CA HIS A 143 2.57 -0.53 14.18
C HIS A 143 2.51 -2.06 14.30
N ASN A 144 2.56 -2.77 13.16
CA ASN A 144 2.58 -4.22 13.13
C ASN A 144 3.85 -4.79 13.77
N LEU A 145 5.01 -4.24 13.40
CA LEU A 145 6.31 -4.68 13.91
C LEU A 145 6.39 -4.47 15.43
N TRP A 146 5.94 -3.33 15.94
CA TRP A 146 5.90 -3.08 17.38
C TRP A 146 5.03 -4.11 18.12
N ARG A 147 3.84 -4.41 17.59
CA ARG A 147 2.93 -5.39 18.21
C ARG A 147 3.50 -6.80 18.24
N ALA A 148 4.27 -7.17 17.23
CA ALA A 148 4.85 -8.50 17.08
C ALA A 148 6.30 -8.58 17.59
N TYR A 149 6.84 -7.50 18.16
CA TYR A 149 8.25 -7.36 18.47
C TYR A 149 8.68 -8.31 19.59
N ASP A 150 9.72 -9.08 19.31
CA ASP A 150 10.42 -9.93 20.26
C ASP A 150 11.85 -9.43 20.45
N ALA A 151 12.15 -8.84 21.61
CA ALA A 151 13.46 -8.26 21.89
C ALA A 151 14.62 -9.27 21.87
N GLU A 152 14.35 -10.58 22.00
CA GLU A 152 15.39 -11.62 21.96
C GLU A 152 15.73 -12.07 20.54
N ASN A 153 14.76 -11.99 19.62
CA ASN A 153 14.85 -12.59 18.29
C ASN A 153 14.81 -11.58 17.13
N ASP A 154 14.24 -10.40 17.36
CA ASP A 154 14.04 -9.40 16.32
C ASP A 154 15.14 -8.32 16.32
N PRO A 155 15.50 -7.81 15.13
CA PRO A 155 16.36 -6.65 15.04
C PRO A 155 15.69 -5.39 15.61
N PRO A 156 16.46 -4.40 16.08
CA PRO A 156 15.90 -3.16 16.59
C PRO A 156 14.97 -2.48 15.58
N LEU A 157 13.78 -2.08 16.06
CA LEU A 157 12.76 -1.39 15.25
C LEU A 157 13.26 -0.06 14.66
N THR A 158 14.30 0.53 15.26
CA THR A 158 15.02 1.71 14.74
C THR A 158 15.53 1.52 13.32
N ASN A 159 15.90 0.30 12.91
CA ASN A 159 16.34 0.03 11.54
C ASN A 159 15.20 0.30 10.54
N HIS A 160 13.98 -0.14 10.85
CA HIS A 160 12.81 0.10 10.01
C HIS A 160 12.39 1.57 10.01
N LEU A 161 12.51 2.25 11.15
CA LEU A 161 12.25 3.69 11.25
C LEU A 161 13.20 4.51 10.38
N ILE A 162 14.49 4.17 10.37
CA ILE A 162 15.50 4.80 9.50
C ILE A 162 15.20 4.53 8.02
N ASP A 163 14.86 3.28 7.67
CA ASP A 163 14.52 2.90 6.29
C ASP A 163 13.30 3.65 5.74
N TYR A 164 12.28 3.86 6.59
CA TYR A 164 11.00 4.43 6.18
C TYR A 164 10.95 5.95 6.30
N PHE A 165 11.56 6.52 7.33
CA PHE A 165 11.46 7.96 7.63
C PHE A 165 12.82 8.63 7.82
N PRO A 166 13.77 8.46 6.88
CA PRO A 166 15.14 8.94 7.03
C PRO A 166 15.22 10.46 7.22
N ALA A 167 14.27 11.24 6.67
CA ALA A 167 14.26 12.70 6.80
C ALA A 167 14.04 13.18 8.24
N PHE A 168 13.33 12.39 9.06
CA PHE A 168 13.13 12.68 10.48
C PHE A 168 14.35 12.32 11.32
N PHE A 169 14.91 11.15 11.06
CA PHE A 169 16.00 10.58 11.86
C PHE A 169 17.38 11.17 11.53
N ALA A 170 17.57 11.78 10.35
CA ALA A 170 18.84 12.44 9.97
C ALA A 170 19.29 13.59 10.89
N ARG A 171 18.41 14.07 11.79
CA ARG A 171 18.75 15.06 12.82
C ARG A 171 19.76 14.54 13.84
N ASP A 172 19.74 13.23 14.09
CA ASP A 172 20.67 12.57 14.99
C ASP A 172 21.99 12.30 14.24
N PRO A 173 23.12 12.86 14.71
CA PRO A 173 24.42 12.68 14.06
C PRO A 173 24.84 11.22 13.91
N ASP A 174 24.48 10.35 14.86
CA ASP A 174 24.99 8.98 14.92
C ASP A 174 24.35 8.06 13.86
N ILE A 175 23.14 8.41 13.40
CA ILE A 175 22.38 7.64 12.41
C ILE A 175 22.25 8.35 11.05
N ARG A 176 22.84 9.54 10.90
CA ARG A 176 22.72 10.36 9.69
C ARG A 176 23.19 9.64 8.42
N ASP A 177 24.30 8.90 8.50
CA ASP A 177 24.83 8.15 7.36
C ASP A 177 23.91 6.99 6.96
N ALA A 178 23.27 6.34 7.94
CA ALA A 178 22.27 5.30 7.69
C ALA A 178 21.02 5.90 7.02
N CYS A 179 20.56 7.07 7.44
CA CYS A 179 19.46 7.80 6.78
C CYS A 179 19.80 8.18 5.33
N ALA A 180 21.02 8.67 5.08
CA ALA A 180 21.47 8.99 3.72
C ALA A 180 21.53 7.73 2.84
N THR A 181 21.99 6.62 3.40
CA THR A 181 21.98 5.31 2.73
C THR A 181 20.57 4.85 2.43
N ALA A 182 19.63 4.95 3.38
CA ALA A 182 18.23 4.60 3.18
C ALA A 182 17.60 5.42 2.04
N LEU A 183 17.80 6.74 2.01
CA LEU A 183 17.30 7.61 0.92
C LEU A 183 17.82 7.19 -0.46
N LYS A 184 19.06 6.68 -0.53
CA LYS A 184 19.70 6.26 -1.77
C LYS A 184 19.28 4.86 -2.22
N GLU A 185 19.22 3.91 -1.29
CA GLU A 185 19.09 2.48 -1.60
C GLU A 185 17.65 1.99 -1.59
N ARG A 186 16.75 2.65 -0.85
CA ARG A 186 15.36 2.21 -0.78
C ARG A 186 14.55 2.76 -1.97
N PRO A 187 13.96 1.89 -2.80
CA PRO A 187 13.36 2.31 -4.06
C PRO A 187 12.13 3.22 -3.88
N TRP A 188 11.42 3.12 -2.75
CA TRP A 188 10.26 3.98 -2.46
C TRP A 188 10.64 5.44 -2.16
N HIS A 189 11.93 5.76 -2.02
CA HIS A 189 12.45 7.14 -1.95
C HIS A 189 12.89 7.68 -3.32
N TYR A 190 12.58 6.97 -4.41
CA TYR A 190 12.94 7.39 -5.76
C TYR A 190 12.49 8.83 -6.08
N LYS A 191 13.49 9.65 -6.46
CA LYS A 191 13.34 11.07 -6.82
C LYS A 191 12.47 11.86 -5.84
N ILE A 192 12.64 11.57 -4.55
CA ILE A 192 11.98 12.33 -3.49
C ILE A 192 12.38 13.82 -3.58
N THR A 193 11.42 14.73 -3.50
CA THR A 193 11.64 16.18 -3.51
C THR A 193 11.79 16.72 -2.09
N ASP A 194 12.20 17.98 -1.94
CA ASP A 194 12.31 18.64 -0.63
C ASP A 194 10.97 18.73 0.10
N ASP A 195 9.89 19.07 -0.62
CA ASP A 195 8.53 19.06 -0.05
C ASP A 195 8.12 17.65 0.42
N GLU A 196 8.46 16.61 -0.36
CA GLU A 196 8.18 15.23 0.01
C GLU A 196 9.07 14.70 1.15
N LEU A 197 10.25 15.31 1.34
CA LEU A 197 11.11 15.07 2.50
C LEU A 197 10.51 15.71 3.76
N GLU A 198 9.82 16.85 3.64
CA GLU A 198 9.05 17.42 4.75
C GLU A 198 7.89 16.49 5.13
N ASP A 199 7.10 16.05 4.16
CA ASP A 199 6.03 15.07 4.42
C ASP A 199 6.57 13.78 5.06
N ASN A 200 7.77 13.33 4.63
CA ASN A 200 8.44 12.17 5.22
C ASN A 200 8.86 12.44 6.68
N ARG A 201 9.31 13.66 6.97
CA ARG A 201 9.67 14.09 8.32
C ARG A 201 8.44 14.11 9.23
N GLU A 202 7.32 14.64 8.77
CA GLU A 202 6.06 14.66 9.51
C GLU A 202 5.56 13.25 9.81
N ALA A 203 5.55 12.37 8.80
CA ALA A 203 5.20 10.95 8.99
C ALA A 203 6.17 10.24 9.95
N GLY A 204 7.46 10.56 9.89
CA GLY A 204 8.46 10.06 10.82
C GLY A 204 8.23 10.53 12.26
N ALA A 205 7.75 11.76 12.44
CA ALA A 205 7.36 12.27 13.75
C ALA A 205 6.21 11.47 14.35
N GLN A 206 5.18 11.19 13.54
CA GLN A 206 4.05 10.36 13.97
C GLN A 206 4.49 8.94 14.34
N ALA A 207 5.39 8.33 13.54
CA ALA A 207 5.94 7.02 13.85
C ALA A 207 6.73 7.00 15.17
N ALA A 208 7.54 8.02 15.41
CA ALA A 208 8.33 8.13 16.63
C ALA A 208 7.46 8.40 17.86
N GLU A 209 6.46 9.27 17.73
CA GLU A 209 5.46 9.54 18.77
C GLU A 209 4.71 8.26 19.16
N PHE A 210 4.23 7.50 18.15
CA PHE A 210 3.63 6.19 18.38
C PHE A 210 4.55 5.28 19.18
N MET A 211 5.81 5.14 18.78
CA MET A 211 6.77 4.27 19.46
C MET A 211 7.03 4.67 20.92
N VAL A 212 7.14 5.96 21.20
CA VAL A 212 7.30 6.48 22.56
C VAL A 212 6.06 6.19 23.41
N ASN A 213 4.88 6.51 22.88
CA ASN A 213 3.61 6.29 23.58
C ASN A 213 3.38 4.80 23.87
N ALA A 214 3.69 3.94 22.89
CA ALA A 214 3.51 2.50 23.00
C ALA A 214 4.49 1.88 24.02
N ALA A 215 5.72 2.37 24.08
CA ALA A 215 6.69 1.99 25.12
C ALA A 215 6.24 2.44 26.52
N GLN A 216 5.83 3.70 26.69
CA GLN A 216 5.31 4.21 27.96
C GLN A 216 4.10 3.41 28.45
N TYR A 217 3.17 3.09 27.55
CA TYR A 217 2.01 2.27 27.88
C TYR A 217 2.39 0.86 28.33
N THR A 218 3.45 0.27 27.74
CA THR A 218 3.92 -1.06 28.11
C THR A 218 4.63 -1.06 29.47
N ASP A 219 5.36 0.02 29.78
CA ASP A 219 6.07 0.19 31.05
C ASP A 219 5.11 0.44 32.23
N ASP A 220 4.13 1.35 32.07
CA ASP A 220 3.13 1.67 33.09
C ASP A 220 1.78 2.08 32.46
N PRO A 221 0.88 1.09 32.23
CA PRO A 221 -0.41 1.36 31.60
C PRO A 221 -1.30 2.32 32.40
N HIS A 222 -1.24 2.28 33.73
CA HIS A 222 -2.09 3.11 34.59
C HIS A 222 -1.69 4.56 34.54
N ARG A 223 -0.39 4.83 34.72
CA ARG A 223 0.17 6.17 34.63
C ARG A 223 -0.03 6.76 33.23
N TYR A 224 0.20 5.97 32.18
CA TYR A 224 -0.03 6.41 30.81
C TYR A 224 -1.48 6.86 30.60
N CYS A 225 -2.46 6.05 31.08
CA CYS A 225 -3.88 6.40 31.01
C CYS A 225 -4.22 7.67 31.80
N GLU A 226 -3.67 7.85 33.00
CA GLU A 226 -3.88 9.05 33.82
C GLU A 226 -3.34 10.31 33.13
N GLU A 227 -2.11 10.27 32.60
CA GLU A 227 -1.46 11.40 31.92
C GLU A 227 -2.19 11.81 30.63
N HIS A 228 -2.86 10.88 29.96
CA HIS A 228 -3.56 11.11 28.69
C HIS A 228 -5.09 11.21 28.83
N GLY A 229 -5.63 11.12 30.05
CA GLY A 229 -7.07 11.23 30.32
C GLY A 229 -7.90 10.04 29.80
N TYR A 230 -7.31 8.85 29.74
CA TYR A 230 -7.99 7.60 29.38
C TYR A 230 -8.51 6.87 30.62
N ASP A 231 -9.57 6.08 30.45
CA ASP A 231 -10.02 5.15 31.50
C ASP A 231 -8.94 4.10 31.76
N SER A 232 -8.56 3.91 33.03
CA SER A 232 -7.55 2.92 33.41
C SER A 232 -8.00 1.49 33.04
N PRO A 233 -7.10 0.66 32.47
CA PRO A 233 -7.39 -0.75 32.22
C PRO A 233 -7.64 -1.45 33.57
N GLY A 234 -8.90 -1.80 33.84
CA GLY A 234 -9.34 -2.48 35.07
C GLY A 234 -10.36 -1.73 35.94
N THR A 235 -10.66 -0.45 35.65
CA THR A 235 -11.72 0.30 36.35
C THR A 235 -13.09 0.25 35.65
N SER A 236 -13.16 -0.30 34.43
CA SER A 236 -14.43 -0.54 33.75
C SER A 236 -15.15 -1.74 34.38
N SER A 237 -16.10 -1.44 35.25
CA SER A 237 -17.14 -2.34 35.74
C SER A 237 -17.74 -3.15 34.58
N SER A 238 -17.59 -4.47 34.66
CA SER A 238 -18.40 -5.51 34.02
C SER A 238 -19.41 -5.04 32.96
N VAL A 239 -19.00 -5.03 31.68
CA VAL A 239 -19.94 -5.32 30.60
C VAL A 239 -19.77 -6.79 30.26
N LYS A 240 -20.70 -7.60 30.76
CA LYS A 240 -20.85 -9.00 30.34
C LYS A 240 -21.22 -9.01 28.85
N PHE A 241 -20.39 -9.64 28.03
CA PHE A 241 -20.86 -10.27 26.81
C PHE A 241 -21.34 -11.69 27.15
#